data_AF-A0A0C2CUW2-F1
#
_entry.id   AF-A0A0C2CUW2-F1
#
_cell.length_a   1.000
_cell.length_b   1.000
_cell.length_c   1.000
_cell.angle_alpha   90.00
_cell.angle_beta   90.00
_cell.angle_gamma   90.00
#
_symmetry.space_group_name_H-M   'P 1'
#
loop_
_entity.id
_entity.type
_entity.pdbx_description
1 polymer ?
#
loop_
_entity_poly.entity_id
_entity_poly.type
_entity_poly.pdbx_seq_one_letter_code
_entity_poly.pdbx_strand_id
1 'polypeptide(L)'
;MHDLFVVSDLHLGRGKNPQTGRYHELEAFFYDDDFRSFCQWLIDDAHKRNAQIRLIINGDAFDLLRIDRPPQTPEATFVERRFGPFMTPDRAARDMSDVLDGHPGFVDGLARVLAAGHDVVILPGNHDIEVQWPAVRRQIERAVLGRVREQLTHGREVDDAATRLRFPPWFWYEPGRVWLEHGCQYDPENAFKYWLRGSLGEAPPAVHEAEYDMPLGNFFQRYLFNGFGAITFIVPSTRANMRYAKWLLANTPHLISRAVLSHARFWPQVIRRIAQSQKRARRVYREGHERALTRLAELPEAGALGDKLRQIDALKERSASVVEAISTLTRQALRVLLVVVALAGLTFGLWFAGFHAIAQLKGGFMVKAMLFLLLDFAFLVAAIFGIGWGLFRSPRPGSSPLRRAAQKIVDLLDVPIVSFGHTHDEVLWALQRPSGGRAWYYNTGTWLAVFTHDVLMPRERVQFTFLRVRGHEAELLYWSPGRGSSAPVILLDERNPKAEPRRQGAPEPV
;
A
#
# COMPACT_ATOMS: atom_id res chain seq x y z
N MET A 1 -6.16 -16.26 -26.26
CA MET A 1 -6.45 -15.53 -25.01
C MET A 1 -5.41 -15.97 -23.98
N HIS A 2 -4.80 -15.04 -23.24
CA HIS A 2 -3.77 -15.39 -22.25
C HIS A 2 -4.40 -15.78 -20.91
N ASP A 3 -3.82 -16.77 -20.23
CA ASP A 3 -4.04 -16.95 -18.80
C ASP A 3 -3.31 -15.82 -18.05
N LEU A 4 -3.97 -15.18 -17.09
CA LEU A 4 -3.35 -14.10 -16.32
C LEU A 4 -2.92 -14.61 -14.96
N PHE A 5 -1.69 -14.29 -14.57
CA PHE A 5 -1.16 -14.55 -13.24
C PHE A 5 -0.79 -13.21 -12.62
N VAL A 6 -1.47 -12.82 -11.56
CA VAL A 6 -1.33 -11.49 -10.95
C VAL A 6 -0.71 -11.61 -9.57
N VAL A 7 0.41 -10.93 -9.36
CA VAL A 7 1.10 -10.78 -8.07
C VAL A 7 1.26 -9.28 -7.77
N SER A 8 1.38 -8.91 -6.51
CA SER A 8 1.43 -7.50 -6.07
C SER A 8 2.15 -7.36 -4.73
N ASP A 9 2.46 -6.13 -4.34
CA ASP A 9 2.95 -5.76 -3.00
C ASP A 9 4.18 -6.60 -2.60
N LEU A 10 5.15 -6.66 -3.50
CA LEU A 10 6.42 -7.35 -3.27
C LEU A 10 7.40 -6.48 -2.47
N HIS A 11 7.33 -5.15 -2.64
CA HIS A 11 8.19 -4.13 -2.01
C HIS A 11 9.68 -4.47 -2.02
N LEU A 12 10.24 -4.81 -3.18
CA LEU A 12 11.68 -4.97 -3.35
C LEU A 12 12.39 -3.65 -3.02
N GLY A 13 13.22 -3.67 -1.97
CA GLY A 13 14.09 -2.58 -1.59
C GLY A 13 15.44 -2.66 -2.32
N ARG A 14 16.51 -2.15 -1.69
CA ARG A 14 17.85 -2.18 -2.30
C ARG A 14 18.43 -3.60 -2.43
N GLY A 15 17.82 -4.57 -1.78
CA GLY A 15 18.19 -5.97 -1.85
C GLY A 15 19.53 -6.28 -1.22
N LYS A 16 20.18 -7.29 -1.80
CA LYS A 16 21.46 -7.81 -1.32
C LYS A 16 22.61 -6.91 -1.77
N ASN A 17 23.44 -6.49 -0.83
CA ASN A 17 24.67 -5.78 -1.12
C ASN A 17 25.68 -6.74 -1.80
N PRO A 18 26.09 -6.49 -3.05
CA PRO A 18 26.94 -7.42 -3.78
C PRO A 18 28.38 -7.50 -3.24
N GLN A 19 28.86 -6.45 -2.56
CA GLN A 19 30.23 -6.44 -1.99
C GLN A 19 30.34 -7.23 -0.69
N THR A 20 29.30 -7.23 0.14
CA THR A 20 29.30 -7.86 1.47
C THR A 20 28.48 -9.14 1.53
N GLY A 21 27.60 -9.37 0.56
CA GLY A 21 26.63 -10.46 0.55
C GLY A 21 25.50 -10.32 1.58
N ARG A 22 25.44 -9.21 2.33
CA ARG A 22 24.39 -8.93 3.33
C ARG A 22 23.26 -8.11 2.73
N TYR A 23 22.05 -8.23 3.26
CA TYR A 23 20.95 -7.36 2.88
C TYR A 23 21.09 -5.95 3.47
N HIS A 24 20.55 -4.98 2.75
CA HIS A 24 20.40 -3.63 3.26
C HIS A 24 19.37 -3.57 4.40
N GLU A 25 19.52 -2.59 5.31
CA GLU A 25 18.79 -2.58 6.59
C GLU A 25 17.27 -2.44 6.42
N LEU A 26 16.84 -1.69 5.41
CA LEU A 26 15.41 -1.48 5.14
C LEU A 26 14.82 -2.53 4.19
N GLU A 27 15.59 -3.53 3.76
CA GLU A 27 15.08 -4.62 2.92
C GLU A 27 14.01 -5.45 3.63
N ALA A 28 13.01 -5.88 2.86
CA ALA A 28 11.88 -6.66 3.34
C ALA A 28 11.58 -7.88 2.47
N PHE A 29 11.98 -7.83 1.21
CA PHE A 29 11.84 -8.90 0.26
C PHE A 29 13.11 -9.75 0.25
N PHE A 30 12.98 -11.00 0.73
CA PHE A 30 14.08 -11.95 0.82
C PHE A 30 13.86 -13.19 -0.08
N TYR A 31 12.90 -13.13 -0.99
CA TYR A 31 12.31 -14.28 -1.68
C TYR A 31 12.64 -14.30 -3.18
N ASP A 32 13.83 -13.83 -3.56
CA ASP A 32 14.31 -13.77 -4.95
C ASP A 32 14.27 -15.14 -5.65
N ASP A 33 14.83 -16.15 -4.99
CA ASP A 33 14.90 -17.51 -5.51
C ASP A 33 13.50 -18.16 -5.56
N ASP A 34 12.63 -17.83 -4.61
CA ASP A 34 11.24 -18.29 -4.59
C ASP A 34 10.45 -17.68 -5.76
N PHE A 35 10.58 -16.37 -6.00
CA PHE A 35 9.95 -15.70 -7.14
C PHE A 35 10.43 -16.27 -8.48
N ARG A 36 11.75 -16.48 -8.62
CA ARG A 36 12.32 -17.13 -9.79
C ARG A 36 11.73 -18.53 -10.01
N SER A 37 11.63 -19.31 -8.94
CA SER A 37 11.06 -20.67 -8.96
C SER A 37 9.57 -20.67 -9.29
N PHE A 38 8.83 -19.69 -8.79
CA PHE A 38 7.43 -19.45 -9.15
C PHE A 38 7.29 -19.15 -10.65
N CYS A 39 8.12 -18.26 -11.20
CA CYS A 39 8.14 -17.99 -12.65
C CYS A 39 8.44 -19.26 -13.47
N GLN A 40 9.39 -20.09 -13.04
CA GLN A 40 9.66 -21.36 -13.70
C GLN A 40 8.45 -22.31 -13.63
N TRP A 41 7.80 -22.40 -12.48
CA TRP A 41 6.59 -23.20 -12.29
C TRP A 41 5.45 -22.75 -13.22
N LEU A 42 5.26 -21.43 -13.41
CA LEU A 42 4.28 -20.88 -14.34
C LEU A 42 4.57 -21.30 -15.78
N ILE A 43 5.83 -21.22 -16.21
CA ILE A 43 6.28 -21.62 -17.55
C ILE A 43 6.03 -23.12 -17.77
N ASP A 44 6.37 -23.96 -16.79
CA ASP A 44 6.19 -25.40 -16.89
C ASP A 44 4.70 -25.78 -16.96
N ASP A 45 3.83 -25.12 -16.18
CA ASP A 45 2.37 -25.30 -16.24
C ASP A 45 1.79 -24.84 -17.58
N ALA A 46 2.26 -23.71 -18.11
CA ALA A 46 1.85 -23.18 -19.41
C ALA A 46 2.23 -24.13 -20.55
N HIS A 47 3.47 -24.63 -20.54
CA HIS A 47 3.97 -25.56 -21.55
C HIS A 47 3.19 -26.88 -21.57
N LYS A 48 2.94 -27.48 -20.39
CA LYS A 48 2.12 -28.71 -20.26
C LYS A 48 0.72 -28.57 -20.86
N ARG A 49 0.15 -27.36 -20.81
CA ARG A 49 -1.20 -27.06 -21.30
C ARG A 49 -1.22 -26.44 -22.70
N ASN A 50 -0.05 -26.22 -23.31
CA ASN A 50 0.10 -25.45 -24.55
C ASN A 50 -0.62 -24.09 -24.48
N ALA A 51 -0.46 -23.39 -23.36
CA ALA A 51 -1.13 -22.12 -23.08
C ALA A 51 -0.15 -20.95 -23.12
N GLN A 52 -0.64 -19.78 -23.50
CA GLN A 52 0.09 -18.53 -23.37
C GLN A 52 -0.31 -17.82 -22.07
N ILE A 53 0.67 -17.31 -21.34
CA ILE A 53 0.45 -16.65 -20.06
C ILE A 53 0.89 -15.20 -20.09
N ARG A 54 0.32 -14.41 -19.18
CA ARG A 54 0.74 -13.06 -18.88
C ARG A 54 0.93 -12.91 -17.38
N LEU A 55 2.17 -12.68 -16.97
CA LEU A 55 2.51 -12.34 -15.60
C LEU A 55 2.32 -10.83 -15.40
N ILE A 56 1.44 -10.46 -14.48
CA ILE A 56 1.11 -9.07 -14.16
C ILE A 56 1.61 -8.78 -12.74
N ILE A 57 2.56 -7.86 -12.62
CA ILE A 57 2.99 -7.29 -11.35
C ILE A 57 2.13 -6.05 -11.10
N ASN A 58 1.16 -6.14 -10.19
CA ASN A 58 0.04 -5.22 -10.03
C ASN A 58 0.30 -4.07 -9.04
N GLY A 59 1.46 -3.42 -9.18
CA GLY A 59 1.88 -2.31 -8.32
C GLY A 59 2.63 -2.77 -7.07
N ASP A 60 3.36 -1.82 -6.49
CA ASP A 60 4.22 -2.02 -5.31
C ASP A 60 5.15 -3.23 -5.47
N ALA A 61 5.66 -3.41 -6.70
CA ALA A 61 6.76 -4.32 -6.96
C ALA A 61 8.00 -3.82 -6.23
N PHE A 62 8.27 -2.52 -6.35
CA PHE A 62 9.47 -1.90 -5.78
C PHE A 62 9.09 -0.95 -4.63
N ASP A 63 10.00 -0.71 -3.69
CA ASP A 63 9.79 0.25 -2.60
C ASP A 63 10.79 1.40 -2.66
N LEU A 64 10.54 2.35 -3.58
CA LEU A 64 11.39 3.53 -3.76
C LEU A 64 11.22 4.56 -2.61
N LEU A 65 10.28 4.34 -1.70
CA LEU A 65 10.10 5.16 -0.49
C LEU A 65 11.04 4.73 0.65
N ARG A 66 11.62 3.53 0.60
CA ARG A 66 12.60 3.02 1.57
C ARG A 66 14.00 3.49 1.22
N ILE A 67 14.32 4.70 1.66
CA ILE A 67 15.58 5.36 1.29
C ILE A 67 16.69 4.97 2.28
N ASP A 68 17.57 4.06 1.87
CA ASP A 68 18.73 3.58 2.65
C ASP A 68 19.98 4.49 2.56
N ARG A 69 19.85 5.72 2.03
CA ARG A 69 20.99 6.61 1.79
C ARG A 69 20.66 8.07 2.05
N PRO A 70 21.05 8.64 3.20
CA PRO A 70 21.22 10.08 3.26
C PRO A 70 22.44 10.45 2.40
N PRO A 71 22.33 11.37 1.42
CA PRO A 71 23.48 11.83 0.67
C PRO A 71 24.51 12.42 1.63
N GLN A 72 25.72 11.86 1.64
CA GLN A 72 26.84 12.37 2.46
C GLN A 72 27.64 13.46 1.75
N THR A 73 27.17 13.92 0.60
CA THR A 73 27.85 14.98 -0.14
C THR A 73 27.72 16.32 0.60
N PRO A 74 28.74 17.21 0.52
CA PRO A 74 28.69 18.52 1.19
C PRO A 74 27.48 19.36 0.80
N GLU A 75 27.00 19.21 -0.45
CA GLU A 75 25.90 19.98 -1.05
C GLU A 75 24.52 19.51 -0.58
N ALA A 76 24.43 18.33 0.02
CA ALA A 76 23.16 17.82 0.54
C ALA A 76 22.61 18.76 1.63
N THR A 77 21.32 19.06 1.54
CA THR A 77 20.65 19.80 2.61
C THR A 77 20.55 18.94 3.88
N PHE A 78 20.33 19.58 5.02
CA PHE A 78 20.14 18.86 6.28
C PHE A 78 18.91 17.94 6.27
N VAL A 79 17.86 18.32 5.53
CA VAL A 79 16.65 17.50 5.35
C VAL A 79 16.98 16.26 4.53
N GLU A 80 17.75 16.39 3.44
CA GLU A 80 18.13 15.24 2.62
C GLU A 80 19.06 14.28 3.37
N ARG A 81 20.00 14.82 4.15
CA ARG A 81 20.85 14.04 5.07
C ARG A 81 20.07 13.27 6.14
N ARG A 82 18.82 13.64 6.42
CA ARG A 82 18.01 12.97 7.45
C ARG A 82 16.94 12.06 6.86
N PHE A 83 16.32 12.48 5.76
CA PHE A 83 15.12 11.86 5.19
C PHE A 83 15.32 11.31 3.77
N GLY A 84 16.55 11.32 3.29
CA GLY A 84 16.86 10.99 1.90
C GLY A 84 16.57 12.15 0.93
N PRO A 85 17.15 12.10 -0.28
CA PRO A 85 17.00 13.15 -1.28
C PRO A 85 15.64 13.07 -1.98
N PHE A 86 15.25 14.16 -2.63
CA PHE A 86 13.99 14.22 -3.37
C PHE A 86 13.95 13.21 -4.51
N MET A 87 12.77 12.67 -4.78
CA MET A 87 12.60 11.71 -5.86
C MET A 87 12.45 12.45 -7.19
N THR A 88 13.55 12.57 -7.92
CA THR A 88 13.60 13.04 -9.31
C THR A 88 13.70 11.84 -10.26
N PRO A 89 13.38 12.00 -11.56
CA PRO A 89 13.49 10.90 -12.53
C PRO A 89 14.88 10.26 -12.58
N ASP A 90 15.94 11.05 -12.55
CA ASP A 90 17.33 10.56 -12.54
C ASP A 90 17.71 9.88 -11.22
N ARG A 91 17.11 10.29 -10.11
CA ARG A 91 17.33 9.66 -8.82
C ARG A 91 16.59 8.33 -8.74
N ALA A 92 15.31 8.31 -9.09
CA ALA A 92 14.49 7.10 -9.15
C ALA A 92 15.10 6.05 -10.08
N ALA A 93 15.66 6.46 -11.22
CA ALA A 93 16.35 5.53 -12.12
C ALA A 93 17.60 4.93 -11.46
N ARG A 94 18.40 5.70 -10.72
CA ARG A 94 19.55 5.17 -9.98
C ARG A 94 19.12 4.21 -8.88
N ASP A 95 18.13 4.60 -8.08
CA ASP A 95 17.60 3.76 -7.01
C ASP A 95 16.99 2.47 -7.58
N MET A 96 16.29 2.54 -8.72
CA MET A 96 15.78 1.36 -9.43
C MET A 96 16.91 0.44 -9.91
N SER A 97 18.01 0.99 -10.44
CA SER A 97 19.17 0.18 -10.81
C SER A 97 19.75 -0.54 -9.59
N ASP A 98 19.89 0.15 -8.45
CA ASP A 98 20.37 -0.44 -7.20
C ASP A 98 19.44 -1.56 -6.71
N VAL A 99 18.11 -1.37 -6.79
CA VAL A 99 17.09 -2.38 -6.46
C VAL A 99 17.25 -3.61 -7.36
N LEU A 100 17.31 -3.42 -8.68
CA LEU A 100 17.43 -4.53 -9.64
C LEU A 100 18.75 -5.29 -9.47
N ASP A 101 19.86 -4.59 -9.20
CA ASP A 101 21.17 -5.21 -8.94
C ASP A 101 21.17 -6.02 -7.63
N GLY A 102 20.41 -5.58 -6.62
CA GLY A 102 20.22 -6.27 -5.36
C GLY A 102 19.30 -7.49 -5.43
N HIS A 103 18.55 -7.63 -6.54
CA HIS A 103 17.52 -8.66 -6.74
C HIS A 103 17.67 -9.41 -8.08
N PRO A 104 18.81 -10.08 -8.33
CA PRO A 104 19.06 -10.77 -9.59
C PRO A 104 18.13 -11.97 -9.82
N GLY A 105 17.60 -12.60 -8.76
CA GLY A 105 16.66 -13.72 -8.88
C GLY A 105 15.31 -13.26 -9.41
N PHE A 106 14.82 -12.12 -8.91
CA PHE A 106 13.62 -11.47 -9.44
C PHE A 106 13.76 -11.14 -10.93
N VAL A 107 14.86 -10.50 -11.32
CA VAL A 107 15.15 -10.14 -12.72
C VAL A 107 15.23 -11.39 -13.60
N ASP A 108 15.91 -12.45 -13.15
CA ASP A 108 16.00 -13.72 -13.88
C ASP A 108 14.63 -14.37 -14.07
N GLY A 109 13.76 -14.31 -13.05
CA GLY A 109 12.39 -14.80 -13.13
C GLY A 109 11.58 -14.12 -14.25
N LEU A 110 11.61 -12.78 -14.31
CA LEU A 110 10.93 -12.03 -15.38
C LEU A 110 11.53 -12.34 -16.76
N ALA A 111 12.85 -12.41 -16.86
CA ALA A 111 13.55 -12.71 -18.10
C ALA A 111 13.19 -14.11 -18.64
N ARG A 112 13.05 -15.11 -17.77
CA ARG A 112 12.61 -16.47 -18.16
C ARG A 112 11.22 -16.48 -18.75
N VAL A 113 10.27 -15.75 -18.16
CA VAL A 113 8.90 -15.65 -18.68
C VAL A 113 8.90 -15.07 -20.08
N LEU A 114 9.65 -13.98 -20.30
CA LEU A 114 9.79 -13.36 -21.61
C LEU A 114 10.52 -14.27 -22.62
N ALA A 115 11.60 -14.93 -22.22
CA ALA A 115 12.36 -15.83 -23.08
C ALA A 115 11.55 -17.09 -23.47
N ALA A 116 10.67 -17.56 -22.60
CA ALA A 116 9.75 -18.67 -22.86
C ALA A 116 8.59 -18.32 -23.81
N GLY A 117 8.49 -17.07 -24.25
CA GLY A 117 7.48 -16.65 -25.22
C GLY A 117 6.26 -15.94 -24.64
N HIS A 118 6.26 -15.65 -23.34
CA HIS A 118 5.11 -15.10 -22.61
C HIS A 118 5.21 -13.60 -22.35
N ASP A 119 4.15 -13.02 -21.80
CA ASP A 119 4.04 -11.58 -21.52
C ASP A 119 4.35 -11.23 -20.06
N VAL A 120 4.99 -10.08 -19.85
CA VAL A 120 5.20 -9.48 -18.53
C VAL A 120 4.65 -8.06 -18.53
N VAL A 121 3.78 -7.75 -17.58
CA VAL A 121 3.19 -6.43 -17.39
C VAL A 121 3.53 -5.93 -16.00
N ILE A 122 4.04 -4.70 -15.90
CA ILE A 122 4.32 -4.04 -14.62
C ILE A 122 3.45 -2.80 -14.51
N LEU A 123 2.54 -2.80 -13.53
CA LEU A 123 1.69 -1.68 -13.18
C LEU A 123 2.29 -0.91 -11.99
N PRO A 124 2.08 0.41 -11.90
CA PRO A 124 2.54 1.20 -10.76
C PRO A 124 1.61 1.06 -9.56
N GLY A 125 2.19 1.08 -8.37
CA GLY A 125 1.52 1.26 -7.07
C GLY A 125 1.89 2.58 -6.40
N ASN A 126 1.60 2.73 -5.10
CA ASN A 126 1.95 3.95 -4.38
C ASN A 126 3.40 4.01 -3.87
N HIS A 127 4.11 2.89 -3.81
CA HIS A 127 5.52 2.80 -3.44
C HIS A 127 6.47 2.89 -4.65
N ASP A 128 5.97 2.67 -5.85
CA ASP A 128 6.75 2.67 -7.10
C ASP A 128 6.05 3.41 -8.26
N ILE A 129 5.32 4.48 -7.95
CA ILE A 129 4.66 5.34 -8.95
C ILE A 129 5.63 5.87 -10.01
N GLU A 130 6.92 5.94 -9.69
CA GLU A 130 8.02 6.32 -10.56
C GLU A 130 8.26 5.35 -11.72
N VAL A 131 7.74 4.11 -11.68
CA VAL A 131 7.74 3.18 -12.84
C VAL A 131 7.04 3.79 -14.06
N GLN A 132 6.23 4.83 -13.88
CA GLN A 132 5.68 5.59 -15.00
C GLN A 132 6.71 6.42 -15.78
N TRP A 133 7.88 6.70 -15.20
CA TRP A 133 8.89 7.57 -15.84
C TRP A 133 9.77 6.80 -16.82
N PRO A 134 10.02 7.35 -18.03
CA PRO A 134 10.87 6.69 -19.02
C PRO A 134 12.28 6.32 -18.51
N ALA A 135 12.88 7.16 -17.65
CA ALA A 135 14.20 6.89 -17.10
C ALA A 135 14.24 5.63 -16.20
N VAL A 136 13.17 5.38 -15.45
CA VAL A 136 13.03 4.22 -14.56
C VAL A 136 12.74 2.96 -15.38
N ARG A 137 11.80 3.05 -16.34
CA ARG A 137 11.47 1.95 -17.26
C ARG A 137 12.71 1.43 -18.00
N ARG A 138 13.56 2.33 -18.49
CA ARG A 138 14.82 1.96 -19.15
C ARG A 138 15.74 1.13 -18.27
N GLN A 139 15.75 1.32 -16.95
CA GLN A 139 16.58 0.49 -16.06
C GLN A 139 15.99 -0.91 -15.92
N ILE A 140 14.67 -1.02 -15.76
CA ILE A 140 13.97 -2.31 -15.72
C ILE A 140 14.16 -3.06 -17.04
N GLU A 141 13.92 -2.40 -18.18
CA GLU A 141 14.15 -2.95 -19.51
C GLU A 141 15.59 -3.40 -19.70
N ARG A 142 16.57 -2.56 -19.30
CA ARG A 142 17.99 -2.91 -19.40
C ARG A 142 18.33 -4.16 -18.60
N ALA A 143 17.88 -4.24 -17.35
CA ALA A 143 18.18 -5.37 -16.47
C ALA A 143 17.53 -6.66 -17.00
N VAL A 144 16.22 -6.62 -17.30
CA VAL A 144 15.47 -7.78 -17.75
C VAL A 144 15.92 -8.24 -19.14
N LEU A 145 16.01 -7.33 -20.12
CA LEU A 145 16.43 -7.69 -21.49
C LEU A 145 17.91 -8.02 -21.57
N GLY A 146 18.75 -7.48 -20.68
CA GLY A 146 20.12 -7.93 -20.49
C GLY A 146 20.16 -9.43 -20.19
N ARG A 147 19.32 -9.88 -19.26
CA ARG A 147 19.22 -11.29 -18.89
C ARG A 147 18.55 -12.17 -19.94
N VAL A 148 17.58 -11.63 -20.71
CA VAL A 148 16.98 -12.33 -21.87
C VAL A 148 18.03 -12.62 -22.95
N ARG A 149 18.96 -11.69 -23.23
CA ARG A 149 20.05 -11.89 -24.20
C ARG A 149 20.99 -13.04 -23.85
N GLU A 150 21.09 -13.39 -22.58
CA GLU A 150 21.90 -14.53 -22.13
C GLU A 150 21.19 -15.87 -22.34
N GLN A 151 19.86 -15.86 -22.53
CA GLN A 151 19.02 -17.05 -22.72
C GLN A 151 18.64 -17.30 -24.18
N LEU A 152 18.56 -16.25 -24.99
CA LEU A 152 18.19 -16.32 -26.41
C LEU A 152 19.43 -16.18 -27.31
N THR A 153 19.37 -16.79 -28.49
CA THR A 153 20.54 -16.87 -29.41
C THR A 153 20.49 -15.83 -30.52
N HIS A 154 19.30 -15.38 -30.93
CA HIS A 154 19.12 -14.44 -32.03
C HIS A 154 18.60 -13.08 -31.55
N GLY A 155 19.19 -11.99 -32.07
CA GLY A 155 18.78 -10.62 -31.73
C GLY A 155 17.29 -10.34 -31.98
N ARG A 156 16.70 -10.95 -33.03
CA ARG A 156 15.26 -10.82 -33.32
C ARG A 156 14.37 -11.36 -32.19
N GLU A 157 14.75 -12.45 -31.54
CA GLU A 157 13.98 -13.04 -30.44
C GLU A 157 14.00 -12.12 -29.19
N VAL A 158 15.09 -11.38 -29.01
CA VAL A 158 15.23 -10.38 -27.94
C VAL A 158 14.37 -9.15 -28.22
N ASP A 159 14.34 -8.68 -29.47
CA ASP A 159 13.48 -7.58 -29.88
C ASP A 159 12.00 -7.95 -29.72
N ASP A 160 11.62 -9.18 -30.11
CA ASP A 160 10.26 -9.71 -29.89
C ASP A 160 9.92 -9.78 -28.40
N ALA A 161 10.83 -10.27 -27.56
CA ALA A 161 10.66 -10.30 -26.10
C ALA A 161 10.48 -8.89 -25.52
N ALA A 162 11.19 -7.88 -26.03
CA ALA A 162 11.04 -6.50 -25.60
C ALA A 162 9.62 -5.96 -25.84
N THR A 163 8.94 -6.35 -26.92
CA THR A 163 7.55 -5.93 -27.19
C THR A 163 6.52 -6.52 -26.21
N ARG A 164 6.89 -7.59 -25.50
CA ARG A 164 6.06 -8.29 -24.51
C ARG A 164 6.27 -7.81 -23.07
N LEU A 165 7.28 -6.97 -22.81
CA LEU A 165 7.47 -6.29 -21.53
C LEU A 165 6.74 -4.94 -21.58
N ARG A 166 5.65 -4.80 -20.81
CA ARG A 166 4.76 -3.63 -20.89
C ARG A 166 4.63 -2.89 -19.57
N PHE A 167 4.48 -1.57 -19.66
CA PHE A 167 4.32 -0.67 -18.51
C PHE A 167 3.06 0.22 -18.66
N PRO A 168 1.84 -0.34 -18.60
CA PRO A 168 0.63 0.47 -18.56
C PRO A 168 0.68 1.44 -17.36
N PRO A 169 0.26 2.70 -17.52
CA PRO A 169 0.47 3.72 -16.48
C PRO A 169 -0.53 3.63 -15.32
N TRP A 170 -1.54 2.75 -15.38
CA TRP A 170 -2.59 2.69 -14.36
C TRP A 170 -3.19 1.29 -14.20
N PHE A 171 -3.85 0.76 -15.22
CA PHE A 171 -4.60 -0.48 -15.13
C PHE A 171 -4.28 -1.43 -16.29
N TRP A 172 -4.62 -2.70 -16.10
CA TRP A 172 -4.79 -3.69 -17.15
C TRP A 172 -6.27 -4.03 -17.28
N TYR A 173 -6.84 -3.89 -18.49
CA TYR A 173 -8.25 -4.09 -18.74
C TYR A 173 -8.45 -4.95 -19.97
N GLU A 174 -9.24 -6.03 -19.83
CA GLU A 174 -9.72 -6.83 -20.95
C GLU A 174 -11.26 -6.75 -20.97
N PRO A 175 -11.87 -6.09 -21.98
CA PRO A 175 -13.31 -5.88 -22.05
C PRO A 175 -14.13 -7.15 -21.83
N GLY A 176 -15.14 -7.06 -20.95
CA GLY A 176 -16.02 -8.18 -20.60
C GLY A 176 -15.36 -9.30 -19.80
N ARG A 177 -14.08 -9.15 -19.40
CA ARG A 177 -13.32 -10.20 -18.71
C ARG A 177 -12.75 -9.73 -17.37
N VAL A 178 -11.92 -8.69 -17.36
CA VAL A 178 -11.18 -8.33 -16.14
C VAL A 178 -10.79 -6.86 -16.09
N TRP A 179 -10.80 -6.30 -14.89
CA TRP A 179 -10.15 -5.03 -14.53
C TRP A 179 -9.12 -5.27 -13.42
N LEU A 180 -7.86 -4.91 -13.67
CA LEU A 180 -6.76 -5.03 -12.72
C LEU A 180 -6.10 -3.66 -12.53
N GLU A 181 -5.95 -3.23 -11.30
CA GLU A 181 -5.13 -2.07 -10.92
C GLU A 181 -4.60 -2.28 -9.51
N HIS A 182 -3.63 -1.48 -9.07
CA HIS A 182 -3.09 -1.60 -7.73
C HIS A 182 -4.16 -1.34 -6.64
N GLY A 183 -4.96 -0.26 -6.79
CA GLY A 183 -6.11 0.05 -5.92
C GLY A 183 -5.87 1.12 -4.86
N CYS A 184 -4.64 1.66 -4.74
CA CYS A 184 -4.31 2.74 -3.80
C CYS A 184 -5.14 4.02 -3.98
N GLN A 185 -5.69 4.26 -5.17
CA GLN A 185 -6.54 5.42 -5.44
C GLN A 185 -7.83 5.43 -4.62
N TYR A 186 -8.24 4.28 -4.08
CA TYR A 186 -9.45 4.15 -3.27
C TYR A 186 -9.14 4.10 -1.77
N ASP A 187 -7.88 4.26 -1.37
CA ASP A 187 -7.48 4.44 0.02
C ASP A 187 -7.25 5.93 0.30
N PRO A 188 -7.99 6.56 1.22
CA PRO A 188 -7.81 7.97 1.56
C PRO A 188 -6.39 8.38 1.97
N GLU A 189 -5.59 7.44 2.50
CA GLU A 189 -4.23 7.70 2.98
C GLU A 189 -3.18 7.58 1.87
N ASN A 190 -3.47 6.80 0.82
CA ASN A 190 -2.53 6.43 -0.23
C ASN A 190 -2.93 6.92 -1.63
N ALA A 191 -4.12 7.50 -1.78
CA ALA A 191 -4.59 8.06 -3.04
C ALA A 191 -3.80 9.29 -3.48
N PHE A 192 -3.54 9.37 -4.79
CA PHE A 192 -2.89 10.51 -5.43
C PHE A 192 -3.96 11.35 -6.13
N LYS A 193 -3.88 12.69 -6.04
CA LYS A 193 -4.82 13.54 -6.77
C LYS A 193 -4.59 13.46 -8.29
N TYR A 194 -3.33 13.34 -8.68
CA TYR A 194 -2.84 13.28 -10.05
C TYR A 194 -1.98 12.03 -10.23
N TRP A 195 -2.65 10.88 -10.40
CA TRP A 195 -2.03 9.56 -10.50
C TRP A 195 -1.13 9.38 -11.73
N LEU A 196 -1.61 9.78 -12.91
CA LEU A 196 -0.86 9.68 -14.17
C LEU A 196 0.27 10.71 -14.22
N ARG A 197 1.51 10.24 -14.05
CA ARG A 197 2.73 11.06 -13.84
C ARG A 197 3.84 10.80 -14.84
N GLY A 198 3.63 9.97 -15.86
CA GLY A 198 4.66 9.66 -16.86
C GLY A 198 5.28 10.90 -17.52
N SER A 199 4.47 11.92 -17.82
CA SER A 199 4.96 13.18 -18.41
C SER A 199 5.79 14.05 -17.45
N LEU A 200 5.78 13.75 -16.15
CA LEU A 200 6.64 14.43 -15.18
C LEU A 200 8.09 13.97 -15.30
N GLY A 201 8.40 12.91 -16.06
CA GLY A 201 9.78 12.49 -16.34
C GLY A 201 10.64 13.56 -17.01
N GLU A 202 10.01 14.55 -17.64
CA GLU A 202 10.67 15.68 -18.33
C GLU A 202 10.47 17.01 -17.58
N ALA A 203 9.83 16.99 -16.40
CA ALA A 203 9.57 18.20 -15.65
C ALA A 203 10.85 18.75 -14.99
N PRO A 204 10.95 20.09 -14.81
CA PRO A 204 12.10 20.67 -14.11
C PRO A 204 12.23 20.13 -12.67
N PRO A 205 13.46 19.98 -12.12
CA PRO A 205 13.69 19.45 -10.78
C PRO A 205 12.85 20.11 -9.67
N ALA A 206 12.64 21.43 -9.77
CA ALA A 206 11.81 22.19 -8.83
C ALA A 206 10.35 21.69 -8.69
N VAL A 207 9.81 20.97 -9.70
CA VAL A 207 8.48 20.35 -9.62
C VAL A 207 8.50 19.12 -8.72
N HIS A 208 9.60 18.36 -8.72
CA HIS A 208 9.80 17.17 -7.89
C HIS A 208 10.18 17.55 -6.45
N GLU A 209 11.06 18.54 -6.28
CA GLU A 209 11.44 19.10 -4.98
C GLU A 209 10.26 19.70 -4.20
N ALA A 210 9.19 20.07 -4.92
CA ALA A 210 7.97 20.52 -4.29
C ALA A 210 7.24 19.41 -3.51
N GLU A 211 7.51 18.13 -3.84
CA GLU A 211 6.82 16.95 -3.31
C GLU A 211 5.30 17.13 -3.31
N TYR A 212 4.82 17.81 -4.37
CA TYR A 212 3.41 18.09 -4.54
C TYR A 212 2.64 16.79 -4.72
N ASP A 213 1.43 16.72 -4.14
CA ASP A 213 0.56 15.56 -4.28
C ASP A 213 1.17 14.25 -3.73
N MET A 214 1.95 14.35 -2.64
CA MET A 214 2.38 13.19 -1.84
C MET A 214 1.24 12.76 -0.89
N PRO A 215 0.77 11.49 -0.97
CA PRO A 215 -0.21 10.96 -0.04
C PRO A 215 0.33 10.90 1.39
N LEU A 216 -0.59 10.82 2.36
CA LEU A 216 -0.23 10.82 3.77
C LEU A 216 0.57 9.57 4.17
N GLY A 217 0.23 8.41 3.61
CA GLY A 217 0.99 7.17 3.81
C GLY A 217 2.44 7.31 3.38
N ASN A 218 2.68 7.77 2.14
CA ASN A 218 4.02 8.02 1.61
C ASN A 218 4.80 9.05 2.44
N PHE A 219 4.12 10.11 2.91
CA PHE A 219 4.72 11.11 3.79
C PHE A 219 5.21 10.50 5.10
N PHE A 220 4.39 9.69 5.77
CA PHE A 220 4.80 9.02 6.99
C PHE A 220 5.88 7.97 6.75
N GLN A 221 5.81 7.22 5.65
CA GLN A 221 6.86 6.27 5.29
C GLN A 221 8.23 6.97 5.22
N ARG A 222 8.30 8.06 4.45
CA ARG A 222 9.54 8.82 4.23
C ARG A 222 10.03 9.57 5.47
N TYR A 223 9.14 10.29 6.16
CA TYR A 223 9.53 11.25 7.20
C TYR A 223 9.42 10.71 8.63
N LEU A 224 8.87 9.51 8.83
CA LEU A 224 8.70 8.90 10.15
C LEU A 224 9.15 7.44 10.18
N PHE A 225 8.60 6.57 9.33
CA PHE A 225 8.80 5.12 9.44
C PHE A 225 10.23 4.70 9.12
N ASN A 226 10.86 5.26 8.07
CA ASN A 226 12.28 5.00 7.79
C ASN A 226 13.20 5.31 8.99
N GLY A 227 12.79 6.21 9.90
CA GLY A 227 13.54 6.55 11.12
C GLY A 227 13.51 5.49 12.23
N PHE A 228 12.61 4.49 12.14
CA PHE A 228 12.53 3.37 13.07
C PHE A 228 13.31 2.13 12.60
N GLY A 229 13.98 2.18 11.43
CA GLY A 229 14.83 1.12 10.89
C GLY A 229 14.07 -0.16 10.51
N ALA A 230 14.71 -1.32 10.67
CA ALA A 230 14.19 -2.65 10.31
C ALA A 230 12.87 -3.06 11.00
N ILE A 231 12.40 -2.30 11.99
CA ILE A 231 11.19 -2.59 12.78
C ILE A 231 9.89 -2.32 11.98
N THR A 232 9.98 -1.75 10.77
CA THR A 232 8.86 -1.02 10.13
C THR A 232 8.02 -1.79 9.12
N PHE A 233 8.19 -3.11 8.94
CA PHE A 233 7.30 -3.88 8.06
C PHE A 233 6.04 -4.40 8.74
N ILE A 234 5.34 -3.52 9.47
CA ILE A 234 4.07 -3.86 10.10
C ILE A 234 2.95 -3.04 9.43
N VAL A 235 2.50 -3.55 8.29
CA VAL A 235 1.20 -3.35 7.62
C VAL A 235 0.73 -1.91 7.40
N PRO A 236 0.49 -1.49 6.14
CA PRO A 236 -0.10 -0.18 5.82
C PRO A 236 -1.62 -0.21 6.02
N SER A 237 -2.10 -0.65 7.18
CA SER A 237 -3.49 -0.44 7.56
C SER A 237 -3.54 0.36 8.85
N THR A 238 -4.42 1.36 8.89
CA THR A 238 -4.67 2.18 10.08
C THR A 238 -4.94 1.34 11.33
N ARG A 239 -5.54 0.16 11.17
CA ARG A 239 -5.79 -0.79 12.26
C ARG A 239 -4.49 -1.37 12.82
N ALA A 240 -3.58 -1.81 11.96
CA ALA A 240 -2.29 -2.35 12.40
C ALA A 240 -1.39 -1.25 12.97
N ASN A 241 -1.31 -0.08 12.32
CA ASN A 241 -0.58 1.08 12.82
C ASN A 241 -1.06 1.53 14.20
N MET A 242 -2.38 1.61 14.42
CA MET A 242 -2.93 1.98 15.73
C MET A 242 -2.63 0.94 16.80
N ARG A 243 -2.71 -0.35 16.48
CA ARG A 243 -2.37 -1.42 17.42
C ARG A 243 -0.90 -1.43 17.78
N TYR A 244 -0.04 -1.22 16.79
CA TYR A 244 1.39 -1.12 17.01
C TYR A 244 1.75 0.12 17.83
N ALA A 245 1.11 1.26 17.55
CA ALA A 245 1.23 2.45 18.40
C ALA A 245 0.80 2.16 19.85
N LYS A 246 -0.29 1.41 20.07
CA LYS A 246 -0.69 0.95 21.41
C LYS A 246 0.37 0.02 22.04
N TRP A 247 0.93 -0.90 21.27
CA TRP A 247 1.99 -1.80 21.74
C TRP A 247 3.27 -1.05 22.10
N LEU A 248 3.73 -0.14 21.26
CA LEU A 248 4.87 0.73 21.51
C LEU A 248 4.63 1.59 22.77
N LEU A 249 3.43 2.15 22.93
CA LEU A 249 3.08 2.94 24.11
C LEU A 249 3.13 2.09 25.39
N ALA A 250 2.68 0.84 25.31
CA ALA A 250 2.65 -0.08 26.45
C ALA A 250 4.01 -0.70 26.79
N ASN A 251 4.87 -0.99 25.79
CA ASN A 251 6.08 -1.79 25.98
C ASN A 251 7.37 -0.99 25.80
N THR A 252 7.41 -0.01 24.88
CA THR A 252 8.62 0.74 24.52
C THR A 252 8.35 2.23 24.29
N PRO A 253 7.73 2.95 25.27
CA PRO A 253 7.32 4.35 25.08
C PRO A 253 8.50 5.30 24.81
N HIS A 254 9.71 4.94 25.24
CA HIS A 254 10.93 5.70 24.98
C HIS A 254 11.32 5.74 23.49
N LEU A 255 10.92 4.74 22.67
CA LEU A 255 11.16 4.75 21.22
C LEU A 255 10.25 5.76 20.53
N ILE A 256 8.97 5.84 20.95
CA ILE A 256 8.03 6.85 20.44
C ILE A 256 8.57 8.25 20.79
N SER A 257 8.93 8.51 22.05
CA SER A 257 9.39 9.84 22.45
C SER A 257 10.69 10.22 21.75
N ARG A 258 11.65 9.29 21.62
CA ARG A 258 12.90 9.53 20.87
C ARG A 258 12.64 9.81 19.38
N ALA A 259 11.76 9.04 18.74
CA ALA A 259 11.39 9.27 17.35
C ALA A 259 10.68 10.62 17.21
N VAL A 260 9.61 10.88 17.96
CA VAL A 260 8.86 12.14 17.88
C VAL A 260 9.76 13.34 18.19
N LEU A 261 10.57 13.32 19.25
CA LEU A 261 11.44 14.46 19.60
C LEU A 261 12.57 14.67 18.58
N SER A 262 13.17 13.60 18.08
CA SER A 262 14.19 13.70 17.03
C SER A 262 13.61 14.24 15.73
N HIS A 263 12.33 13.98 15.44
CA HIS A 263 11.66 14.39 14.22
C HIS A 263 10.96 15.75 14.34
N ALA A 264 10.38 16.10 15.49
CA ALA A 264 9.49 17.25 15.69
C ALA A 264 10.11 18.60 15.28
N ARG A 265 11.43 18.77 15.49
CA ARG A 265 12.16 19.97 15.05
C ARG A 265 12.16 20.19 13.54
N PHE A 266 11.84 19.15 12.75
CA PHE A 266 11.85 19.16 11.30
C PHE A 266 10.49 19.36 10.66
N TRP A 267 9.42 18.95 11.34
CA TRP A 267 8.07 18.97 10.80
C TRP A 267 7.64 20.36 10.32
N PRO A 268 7.86 21.46 11.07
CA PRO A 268 7.51 22.79 10.59
C PRO A 268 8.24 23.19 9.30
N GLN A 269 9.49 22.77 9.13
CA GLN A 269 10.30 23.08 7.94
C GLN A 269 9.78 22.31 6.73
N VAL A 270 9.51 21.02 6.88
CA VAL A 270 8.95 20.16 5.82
C VAL A 270 7.56 20.66 5.41
N ILE A 271 6.67 20.92 6.37
CA ILE A 271 5.31 21.40 6.11
C ILE A 271 5.32 22.77 5.42
N ARG A 272 6.12 23.72 5.93
CA ARG A 272 6.21 25.07 5.35
C ARG A 272 6.73 25.03 3.91
N ARG A 273 7.75 24.19 3.64
CA ARG A 273 8.28 24.00 2.28
C ARG A 273 7.22 23.45 1.35
N ILE A 274 6.56 22.35 1.74
CA ILE A 274 5.48 21.76 0.97
C ILE A 274 4.43 22.84 0.69
N ALA A 275 3.97 23.60 1.70
CA ALA A 275 2.97 24.65 1.51
C ALA A 275 3.39 25.77 0.54
N GLN A 276 4.66 26.17 0.50
CA GLN A 276 5.15 27.29 -0.31
C GLN A 276 5.32 26.96 -1.81
N SER A 277 5.61 25.71 -2.16
CA SER A 277 5.92 25.27 -3.53
C SER A 277 4.70 24.85 -4.37
N GLN A 278 3.48 24.92 -3.81
CA GLN A 278 2.31 24.22 -4.34
C GLN A 278 1.77 24.76 -5.68
N LYS A 279 1.76 26.08 -5.92
CA LYS A 279 1.00 26.64 -7.07
C LYS A 279 1.56 26.23 -8.42
N ARG A 280 2.88 26.35 -8.61
CA ARG A 280 3.55 25.98 -9.86
C ARG A 280 3.51 24.48 -10.08
N ALA A 281 3.84 23.69 -9.06
CA ALA A 281 3.80 22.23 -9.14
C ALA A 281 2.39 21.73 -9.45
N ARG A 282 1.36 22.22 -8.75
CA ARG A 282 -0.05 21.87 -9.01
C ARG A 282 -0.47 22.01 -10.45
N ARG A 283 -0.07 23.11 -11.11
CA ARG A 283 -0.41 23.33 -12.52
C ARG A 283 0.21 22.25 -13.41
N VAL A 284 1.49 21.95 -13.21
CA VAL A 284 2.24 20.94 -13.98
C VAL A 284 1.65 19.54 -13.76
N TYR A 285 1.36 19.16 -12.52
CA TYR A 285 0.73 17.86 -12.20
C TYR A 285 -0.66 17.73 -12.84
N ARG A 286 -1.51 18.75 -12.73
CA ARG A 286 -2.85 18.73 -13.32
C ARG A 286 -2.80 18.61 -14.84
N GLU A 287 -2.02 19.46 -15.50
CA GLU A 287 -1.92 19.44 -16.96
C GLU A 287 -1.27 18.15 -17.47
N GLY A 288 -0.26 17.63 -16.76
CA GLY A 288 0.37 16.36 -17.06
C GLY A 288 -0.59 15.18 -16.95
N HIS A 289 -1.40 15.16 -15.89
CA HIS A 289 -2.42 14.14 -15.65
C HIS A 289 -3.51 14.17 -16.72
N GLU A 290 -4.09 15.34 -17.01
CA GLU A 290 -5.13 15.47 -18.04
C GLU A 290 -4.63 15.05 -19.43
N ARG A 291 -3.40 15.46 -19.81
CA ARG A 291 -2.80 15.02 -21.08
C ARG A 291 -2.59 13.50 -21.11
N ALA A 292 -2.12 12.92 -20.02
CA ALA A 292 -1.93 11.47 -19.92
C ALA A 292 -3.26 10.71 -19.97
N LEU A 293 -4.32 11.25 -19.36
CA LEU A 293 -5.66 10.66 -19.39
C LEU A 293 -6.26 10.69 -20.81
N THR A 294 -6.08 11.80 -21.54
CA THR A 294 -6.46 11.88 -22.95
C THR A 294 -5.70 10.88 -23.80
N ARG A 295 -4.36 10.79 -23.63
CA ARG A 295 -3.55 9.81 -24.36
C ARG A 295 -3.93 8.37 -24.02
N LEU A 296 -4.29 8.09 -22.77
CA LEU A 296 -4.77 6.77 -22.36
C LEU A 296 -6.08 6.42 -23.06
N ALA A 297 -6.99 7.39 -23.21
CA ALA A 297 -8.25 7.21 -23.95
C ALA A 297 -8.06 6.97 -25.46
N GLU A 298 -6.89 7.29 -26.02
CA GLU A 298 -6.57 7.02 -27.44
C GLU A 298 -6.06 5.58 -27.66
N LEU A 299 -5.65 4.85 -26.61
CA LEU A 299 -5.19 3.47 -26.74
C LEU A 299 -6.36 2.53 -27.04
N PRO A 300 -6.22 1.50 -27.90
CA PRO A 300 -7.34 0.63 -28.26
C PRO A 300 -8.06 -0.02 -27.07
N GLU A 301 -7.31 -0.48 -26.07
CA GLU A 301 -7.84 -1.19 -24.88
C GLU A 301 -8.60 -0.24 -23.94
N ALA A 302 -8.12 1.00 -23.77
CA ALA A 302 -8.71 1.99 -22.87
C ALA A 302 -9.71 2.94 -23.57
N GLY A 303 -9.60 3.14 -24.87
CA GLY A 303 -10.52 3.95 -25.67
C GLY A 303 -11.92 3.36 -25.74
N ALA A 304 -12.06 2.04 -25.60
CA ALA A 304 -13.34 1.37 -25.42
C ALA A 304 -14.11 1.84 -24.17
N LEU A 305 -13.43 2.47 -23.20
CA LEU A 305 -14.06 3.00 -22.00
C LEU A 305 -14.79 4.34 -22.27
N GLY A 306 -14.33 5.13 -23.24
CA GLY A 306 -14.86 6.47 -23.51
C GLY A 306 -14.95 7.31 -22.22
N ASP A 307 -16.13 7.88 -21.95
CA ASP A 307 -16.38 8.69 -20.76
C ASP A 307 -16.24 7.92 -19.43
N LYS A 308 -16.36 6.59 -19.46
CA LYS A 308 -16.23 5.75 -18.26
C LYS A 308 -14.83 5.85 -17.66
N LEU A 309 -13.79 6.08 -18.47
CA LEU A 309 -12.43 6.26 -17.99
C LEU A 309 -12.33 7.43 -17.00
N ARG A 310 -12.94 8.57 -17.33
CA ARG A 310 -12.97 9.75 -16.45
C ARG A 310 -13.84 9.53 -15.22
N GLN A 311 -14.92 8.75 -15.35
CA GLN A 311 -15.76 8.37 -14.21
C GLN A 311 -15.01 7.49 -13.22
N ILE A 312 -14.21 6.53 -13.71
CA ILE A 312 -13.34 5.69 -12.89
C ILE A 312 -12.24 6.52 -12.23
N ASP A 313 -11.59 7.45 -12.96
CA ASP A 313 -10.58 8.34 -12.36
C ASP A 313 -11.19 9.19 -11.23
N ALA A 314 -12.45 9.60 -11.38
CA ALA A 314 -13.18 10.35 -10.37
C ALA A 314 -13.60 9.52 -9.13
N LEU A 315 -13.49 8.18 -9.17
CA LEU A 315 -13.74 7.32 -8.01
C LEU A 315 -12.65 7.42 -6.95
N LYS A 316 -11.47 7.99 -7.29
CA LYS A 316 -10.38 8.17 -6.35
C LYS A 316 -10.85 8.91 -5.10
N GLU A 317 -10.44 8.40 -3.94
CA GLU A 317 -10.66 9.08 -2.68
C GLU A 317 -9.94 10.42 -2.72
N ARG A 318 -10.56 11.45 -2.12
CA ARG A 318 -9.94 12.77 -2.07
C ARG A 318 -8.73 12.68 -1.16
N SER A 319 -7.54 12.59 -1.75
CA SER A 319 -6.27 12.71 -1.03
C SER A 319 -6.29 13.99 -0.20
N ALA A 320 -6.24 13.85 1.12
CA ALA A 320 -6.01 14.99 1.99
C ALA A 320 -4.56 15.40 1.77
N SER A 321 -4.34 16.58 1.16
CA SER A 321 -2.96 17.10 1.07
C SER A 321 -2.33 17.12 2.46
N VAL A 322 -1.03 16.86 2.60
CA VAL A 322 -0.35 16.84 3.91
C VAL A 322 -0.69 18.08 4.74
N VAL A 323 -0.81 19.24 4.09
CA VAL A 323 -1.22 20.50 4.73
C VAL A 323 -2.66 20.45 5.24
N GLU A 324 -3.61 19.95 4.43
CA GLU A 324 -5.00 19.77 4.83
C GLU A 324 -5.13 18.74 5.97
N ALA A 325 -4.43 17.61 5.86
CA ALA A 325 -4.38 16.57 6.88
C ALA A 325 -3.84 17.11 8.21
N ILE A 326 -2.72 17.85 8.21
CA ILE A 326 -2.15 18.41 9.44
C ILE A 326 -3.07 19.50 10.01
N SER A 327 -3.70 20.33 9.17
CA SER A 327 -4.66 21.33 9.64
C SER A 327 -5.91 20.69 10.26
N THR A 328 -6.36 19.54 9.73
CA THR A 328 -7.53 18.82 10.22
C THR A 328 -7.19 18.05 11.48
N LEU A 329 -6.05 17.36 11.54
CA LEU A 329 -5.51 16.73 12.73
C LEU A 329 -5.28 17.73 13.85
N THR A 330 -4.67 18.89 13.59
CA THR A 330 -4.49 19.95 14.60
C THR A 330 -5.83 20.45 15.14
N ARG A 331 -6.83 20.66 14.27
CA ARG A 331 -8.18 21.06 14.68
C ARG A 331 -8.90 19.97 15.47
N GLN A 332 -8.75 18.71 15.07
CA GLN A 332 -9.31 17.55 15.78
C GLN A 332 -8.63 17.38 17.15
N ALA A 333 -7.31 17.46 17.22
CA ALA A 333 -6.55 17.41 18.45
C ALA A 333 -6.94 18.55 19.40
N LEU A 334 -7.10 19.78 18.88
CA LEU A 334 -7.60 20.90 19.67
C LEU A 334 -9.02 20.67 20.16
N ARG A 335 -9.93 20.14 19.32
CA ARG A 335 -11.29 19.77 19.75
C ARG A 335 -11.29 18.70 20.84
N VAL A 336 -10.49 17.64 20.66
CA VAL A 336 -10.35 16.57 21.65
C VAL A 336 -9.76 17.13 22.95
N LEU A 337 -8.72 17.97 22.87
CA LEU A 337 -8.14 18.65 24.02
C LEU A 337 -9.18 19.51 24.75
N LEU A 338 -9.97 20.31 24.02
CA LEU A 338 -11.04 21.12 24.60
C LEU A 338 -12.11 20.25 25.27
N VAL A 339 -12.49 19.13 24.65
CA VAL A 339 -13.43 18.16 25.24
C VAL A 339 -12.84 17.53 26.49
N VAL A 340 -11.57 17.13 26.47
CA VAL A 340 -10.86 16.56 27.63
C VAL A 340 -10.77 17.58 28.76
N VAL A 341 -10.41 18.83 28.47
CA VAL A 341 -10.36 19.92 29.45
C VAL A 341 -11.75 20.22 30.02
N ALA A 342 -12.78 20.26 29.18
CA ALA A 342 -14.16 20.47 29.64
C ALA A 342 -14.66 19.31 30.52
N LEU A 343 -14.38 18.07 30.14
CA LEU A 343 -14.70 16.88 30.93
C LEU A 343 -13.93 16.85 32.25
N ALA A 344 -12.64 17.18 32.24
CA ALA A 344 -11.82 17.28 33.44
C ALA A 344 -12.34 18.38 34.37
N GLY A 345 -12.71 19.54 33.82
CA GLY A 345 -13.33 20.64 34.57
C GLY A 345 -14.68 20.26 35.18
N LEU A 346 -15.55 19.58 34.42
CA LEU A 346 -16.84 19.07 34.92
C LEU A 346 -16.63 18.02 36.01
N THR A 347 -15.70 17.09 35.81
CA THR A 347 -15.35 16.04 36.77
C THR A 347 -14.84 16.66 38.07
N PHE A 348 -13.93 17.63 37.97
CA PHE A 348 -13.42 18.38 39.12
C PHE A 348 -14.53 19.17 39.81
N GLY A 349 -15.42 19.83 39.06
CA GLY A 349 -16.55 20.57 39.62
C GLY A 349 -17.54 19.68 40.38
N LEU A 350 -17.85 18.50 39.84
CA LEU A 350 -18.71 17.51 40.50
C LEU A 350 -18.05 16.94 41.77
N TRP A 351 -16.74 16.63 41.69
CA TRP A 351 -15.98 16.19 42.85
C TRP A 351 -15.94 17.28 43.93
N PHE A 352 -15.68 18.54 43.56
CA PHE A 352 -15.65 19.68 44.48
C PHE A 352 -17.01 19.95 45.12
N ALA A 353 -18.10 19.87 44.35
CA ALA A 353 -19.46 19.99 44.87
C ALA A 353 -19.79 18.87 45.87
N GLY A 354 -19.42 17.63 45.56
CA GLY A 354 -19.55 16.50 46.48
C GLY A 354 -18.73 16.68 47.76
N PHE A 355 -17.47 17.12 47.61
CA PHE A 355 -16.58 17.44 48.73
C PHE A 355 -17.21 18.51 49.64
N HIS A 356 -17.72 19.60 49.06
CA HIS A 356 -18.31 20.70 49.81
C HIS A 356 -19.60 20.26 50.52
N ALA A 357 -20.45 19.46 49.85
CA ALA A 357 -21.67 18.92 50.44
C ALA A 357 -21.36 18.04 51.65
N ILE A 358 -20.37 17.13 51.55
CA ILE A 358 -19.93 16.28 52.67
C ILE A 358 -19.38 17.12 53.83
N ALA A 359 -18.61 18.17 53.52
CA ALA A 359 -18.05 19.06 54.54
C ALA A 359 -19.15 19.75 55.38
N GLN A 360 -20.26 20.15 54.73
CA GLN A 360 -21.39 20.84 55.37
C GLN A 360 -22.34 19.92 56.16
N LEU A 361 -22.25 18.59 56.00
CA LEU A 361 -23.08 17.66 56.76
C LEU A 361 -22.81 17.78 58.28
N LYS A 362 -23.87 17.81 59.09
CA LYS A 362 -23.76 17.65 60.54
C LYS A 362 -23.60 16.16 60.85
N GLY A 363 -22.38 15.72 61.09
CA GLY A 363 -22.05 14.31 61.33
C GLY A 363 -20.67 14.14 61.98
N GLY A 364 -20.46 13.00 62.64
CA GLY A 364 -19.19 12.67 63.30
C GLY A 364 -18.05 12.50 62.30
N PHE A 365 -16.81 12.71 62.77
CA PHE A 365 -15.59 12.64 61.96
C PHE A 365 -15.51 11.37 61.10
N MET A 366 -15.80 10.20 61.68
CA MET A 366 -15.72 8.91 60.98
C MET A 366 -16.68 8.79 59.79
N VAL A 367 -17.90 9.34 59.92
CA VAL A 367 -18.90 9.32 58.83
C VAL A 367 -18.43 10.21 57.67
N LYS A 368 -17.88 11.39 57.97
CA LYS A 368 -17.32 12.28 56.94
C LYS A 368 -16.12 11.65 56.24
N ALA A 369 -15.19 11.06 56.98
CA ALA A 369 -14.03 10.38 56.42
C ALA A 369 -14.42 9.24 55.47
N MET A 370 -15.41 8.43 55.85
CA MET A 370 -15.94 7.36 55.00
C MET A 370 -16.59 7.90 53.71
N LEU A 371 -17.37 8.99 53.80
CA LEU A 371 -18.00 9.61 52.63
C LEU A 371 -16.97 10.23 51.67
N PHE A 372 -15.91 10.85 52.17
CA PHE A 372 -14.81 11.34 51.31
C PHE A 372 -14.09 10.18 50.61
N LEU A 373 -13.78 9.09 51.31
CA LEU A 373 -13.17 7.91 50.71
C LEU A 373 -14.05 7.28 49.62
N LEU A 374 -15.37 7.22 49.83
CA LEU A 374 -16.31 6.72 48.82
C LEU A 374 -16.38 7.64 47.60
N LEU A 375 -16.35 8.95 47.79
CA LEU A 375 -16.30 9.93 46.70
C LEU A 375 -15.03 9.75 45.88
N ASP A 376 -13.87 9.73 46.53
CA ASP A 376 -12.57 9.57 45.86
C ASP A 376 -12.48 8.23 45.12
N PHE A 377 -12.99 7.15 45.73
CA PHE A 377 -13.05 5.83 45.10
C PHE A 377 -13.96 5.82 43.87
N ALA A 378 -15.14 6.45 43.94
CA ALA A 378 -16.06 6.53 42.80
C ALA A 378 -15.44 7.28 41.60
N PHE A 379 -14.74 8.39 41.86
CA PHE A 379 -14.03 9.13 40.81
C PHE A 379 -12.82 8.37 40.26
N LEU A 380 -12.09 7.63 41.10
CA LEU A 380 -11.01 6.75 40.66
C LEU A 380 -11.51 5.64 39.73
N VAL A 381 -12.59 4.96 40.12
CA VAL A 381 -13.22 3.91 39.28
C VAL A 381 -13.73 4.49 37.97
N ALA A 382 -14.38 5.66 38.00
CA ALA A 382 -14.84 6.34 36.79
C ALA A 382 -13.68 6.75 35.87
N ALA A 383 -12.56 7.22 36.43
CA ALA A 383 -11.35 7.56 35.66
C ALA A 383 -10.72 6.32 35.01
N ILE A 384 -10.55 5.22 35.78
CA ILE A 384 -10.02 3.95 35.27
C ILE A 384 -10.94 3.40 34.16
N PHE A 385 -12.26 3.43 34.36
CA PHE A 385 -13.22 2.97 33.36
C PHE A 385 -13.22 3.85 32.11
N GLY A 386 -13.13 5.18 32.25
CA GLY A 386 -13.06 6.11 31.13
C GLY A 386 -11.78 5.93 30.30
N ILE A 387 -10.63 5.80 30.97
CA ILE A 387 -9.34 5.52 30.34
C ILE A 387 -9.37 4.15 29.66
N GLY A 388 -9.87 3.12 30.35
CA GLY A 388 -10.01 1.77 29.81
C GLY A 388 -10.92 1.74 28.58
N TRP A 389 -12.12 2.34 28.66
CA TRP A 389 -13.04 2.43 27.54
C TRP A 389 -12.42 3.14 26.32
N GLY A 390 -11.71 4.24 26.54
CA GLY A 390 -11.01 4.97 25.48
C GLY A 390 -9.88 4.16 24.83
N LEU A 391 -9.06 3.48 25.64
CA LEU A 391 -7.94 2.67 25.17
C LEU A 391 -8.39 1.38 24.46
N PHE A 392 -9.48 0.76 24.91
CA PHE A 392 -9.92 -0.57 24.44
C PHE A 392 -11.09 -0.52 23.44
N ARG A 393 -11.71 0.64 23.19
CA ARG A 393 -12.71 0.77 22.12
C ARG A 393 -12.04 0.65 20.76
N SER A 394 -12.22 -0.48 20.10
CA SER A 394 -11.85 -0.66 18.69
C SER A 394 -12.87 0.05 17.78
N PRO A 395 -12.43 0.80 16.75
CA PRO A 395 -13.31 1.31 15.72
C PRO A 395 -14.13 0.18 15.10
N ARG A 396 -15.43 0.40 14.86
CA ARG A 396 -16.26 -0.56 14.15
C ARG A 396 -15.79 -0.67 12.70
N PRO A 397 -15.71 -1.88 12.11
CA PRO A 397 -15.36 -2.04 10.71
C PRO A 397 -16.48 -1.48 9.83
N GLY A 398 -16.26 -0.32 9.22
CA GLY A 398 -17.07 0.14 8.08
C GLY A 398 -16.79 -0.72 6.84
N SER A 399 -17.63 -0.63 5.81
CA SER A 399 -17.29 -1.24 4.51
C SER A 399 -15.96 -0.67 4.01
N SER A 400 -15.06 -1.55 3.55
CA SER A 400 -13.76 -1.12 3.00
C SER A 400 -13.99 -0.21 1.78
N PRO A 401 -13.37 0.99 1.71
CA PRO A 401 -13.44 1.87 0.54
C PRO A 401 -13.15 1.16 -0.79
N LEU A 402 -12.17 0.25 -0.80
CA LEU A 402 -11.81 -0.55 -1.97
C LEU A 402 -12.98 -1.42 -2.45
N ARG A 403 -13.72 -2.07 -1.55
CA ARG A 403 -14.90 -2.89 -1.93
C ARG A 403 -15.99 -2.04 -2.60
N ARG A 404 -16.17 -0.79 -2.14
CA ARG A 404 -17.13 0.14 -2.78
C ARG A 404 -16.65 0.58 -4.16
N ALA A 405 -15.37 0.87 -4.30
CA ALA A 405 -14.79 1.22 -5.59
C ALA A 405 -14.90 0.06 -6.59
N ALA A 406 -14.56 -1.16 -6.17
CA ALA A 406 -14.69 -2.36 -6.99
C ALA A 406 -16.13 -2.58 -7.49
N GLN A 407 -17.14 -2.41 -6.62
CA GLN A 407 -18.54 -2.47 -7.04
C GLN A 407 -18.87 -1.40 -8.10
N LYS A 408 -18.44 -0.15 -7.91
CA LYS A 408 -18.68 0.93 -8.89
C LYS A 408 -17.98 0.68 -10.23
N ILE A 409 -16.80 0.08 -10.22
CA ILE A 409 -16.10 -0.32 -11.46
C ILE A 409 -16.90 -1.40 -12.18
N VAL A 410 -17.43 -2.39 -11.45
CA VAL A 410 -18.36 -3.39 -12.03
C VAL A 410 -19.62 -2.72 -12.57
N ASP A 411 -20.19 -1.74 -11.86
CA ASP A 411 -21.38 -1.02 -12.33
C ASP A 411 -21.13 -0.27 -13.65
N LEU A 412 -19.91 0.26 -13.84
CA LEU A 412 -19.51 0.98 -15.05
C LEU A 412 -19.13 0.06 -16.20
N LEU A 413 -18.37 -1.00 -15.93
CA LEU A 413 -17.70 -1.82 -16.94
C LEU A 413 -18.37 -3.16 -17.19
N ASP A 414 -19.22 -3.60 -16.26
CA ASP A 414 -19.89 -4.89 -16.29
C ASP A 414 -18.92 -6.08 -16.45
N VAL A 415 -17.76 -6.01 -15.81
CA VAL A 415 -16.75 -7.08 -15.81
C VAL A 415 -17.01 -8.12 -14.70
N PRO A 416 -16.74 -9.41 -14.95
CA PRO A 416 -16.90 -10.45 -13.93
C PRO A 416 -15.79 -10.47 -12.88
N ILE A 417 -14.62 -9.85 -13.14
CA ILE A 417 -13.45 -9.91 -12.27
C ILE A 417 -12.86 -8.50 -12.10
N VAL A 418 -12.70 -8.08 -10.85
CA VAL A 418 -11.93 -6.90 -10.45
C VAL A 418 -10.85 -7.33 -9.47
N SER A 419 -9.60 -6.96 -9.68
CA SER A 419 -8.52 -7.24 -8.72
C SER A 419 -7.75 -5.99 -8.35
N PHE A 420 -7.48 -5.87 -7.05
CA PHE A 420 -6.51 -4.95 -6.45
C PHE A 420 -5.36 -5.74 -5.81
N GLY A 421 -4.32 -5.03 -5.38
CA GLY A 421 -3.25 -5.53 -4.55
C GLY A 421 -2.64 -4.34 -3.82
N HIS A 422 -3.21 -3.95 -2.68
CA HIS A 422 -2.82 -2.69 -2.00
C HIS A 422 -2.87 -2.78 -0.48
N THR A 423 -3.79 -3.57 0.08
CA THR A 423 -3.95 -3.63 1.55
C THR A 423 -3.09 -4.69 2.20
N HIS A 424 -2.33 -5.45 1.40
CA HIS A 424 -1.55 -6.63 1.82
C HIS A 424 -2.39 -7.80 2.37
N ASP A 425 -3.67 -7.56 2.68
CA ASP A 425 -4.64 -8.57 3.08
C ASP A 425 -5.19 -9.34 1.85
N GLU A 426 -5.28 -10.66 1.96
CA GLU A 426 -5.98 -11.48 0.97
C GLU A 426 -7.49 -11.30 1.12
N VAL A 427 -8.17 -10.86 0.05
CA VAL A 427 -9.62 -10.64 0.08
C VAL A 427 -10.28 -11.30 -1.12
N LEU A 428 -11.39 -11.99 -0.86
CA LEU A 428 -12.36 -12.42 -1.85
C LEU A 428 -13.72 -11.86 -1.48
N TRP A 429 -14.38 -11.18 -2.41
CA TRP A 429 -15.69 -10.59 -2.14
C TRP A 429 -16.61 -10.68 -3.36
N ALA A 430 -17.83 -11.14 -3.15
CA ALA A 430 -18.85 -11.18 -4.19
C ALA A 430 -19.40 -9.78 -4.48
N LEU A 431 -19.52 -9.47 -5.76
CA LEU A 431 -20.09 -8.25 -6.32
C LEU A 431 -21.27 -8.60 -7.23
N GLN A 432 -22.09 -7.60 -7.55
CA GLN A 432 -23.25 -7.77 -8.43
C GLN A 432 -23.05 -7.05 -9.76
N ARG A 433 -23.41 -7.70 -10.87
CA ARG A 433 -23.31 -7.10 -12.21
C ARG A 433 -24.63 -6.45 -12.63
N PRO A 434 -24.60 -5.28 -13.30
CA PRO A 434 -25.80 -4.67 -13.86
C PRO A 434 -26.52 -5.54 -14.90
N SER A 435 -25.78 -6.31 -15.71
CA SER A 435 -26.37 -7.22 -16.71
C SER A 435 -26.94 -8.50 -16.12
N GLY A 436 -26.82 -8.70 -14.81
CA GLY A 436 -27.12 -9.96 -14.14
C GLY A 436 -25.89 -10.86 -14.00
N GLY A 437 -25.93 -11.75 -13.01
CA GLY A 437 -24.80 -12.62 -12.65
C GLY A 437 -23.86 -12.03 -11.62
N ARG A 438 -22.94 -12.86 -11.12
CA ARG A 438 -21.97 -12.48 -10.07
C ARG A 438 -20.70 -11.92 -10.69
N ALA A 439 -20.16 -10.87 -10.06
CA ALA A 439 -18.78 -10.45 -10.24
C ALA A 439 -18.00 -10.74 -8.95
N TRP A 440 -16.67 -10.68 -9.03
CA TRP A 440 -15.80 -10.96 -7.88
C TRP A 440 -14.73 -9.89 -7.77
N TYR A 441 -14.55 -9.40 -6.55
CA TYR A 441 -13.43 -8.56 -6.14
C TYR A 441 -12.38 -9.42 -5.45
N TYR A 442 -11.14 -9.28 -5.91
CA TYR A 442 -9.96 -9.91 -5.34
C TYR A 442 -9.00 -8.85 -4.83
N ASN A 443 -8.38 -9.13 -3.69
CA ASN A 443 -7.15 -8.47 -3.28
C ASN A 443 -6.07 -9.55 -3.17
N THR A 444 -4.99 -9.41 -3.93
CA THR A 444 -3.96 -10.46 -4.08
C THR A 444 -3.19 -10.71 -2.78
N GLY A 445 -3.20 -9.78 -1.84
CA GLY A 445 -2.35 -9.83 -0.66
C GLY A 445 -0.91 -9.44 -0.99
N THR A 446 0.06 -9.94 -0.21
CA THR A 446 1.48 -9.60 -0.32
C THR A 446 2.35 -10.85 -0.22
N TRP A 447 3.55 -10.80 -0.79
CA TRP A 447 4.58 -11.83 -0.64
C TRP A 447 5.49 -11.60 0.59
N LEU A 448 5.17 -10.62 1.41
CA LEU A 448 5.98 -10.25 2.56
C LEU A 448 5.54 -10.99 3.81
N ALA A 449 6.49 -11.18 4.72
CA ALA A 449 6.19 -11.70 6.04
C ALA A 449 5.47 -10.62 6.86
N VAL A 450 4.15 -10.69 6.91
CA VAL A 450 3.34 -9.75 7.66
C VAL A 450 3.04 -10.27 9.08
N PHE A 451 3.60 -9.61 10.09
CA PHE A 451 3.30 -9.92 11.49
C PHE A 451 1.95 -9.35 11.93
N THR A 452 0.84 -10.03 11.60
CA THR A 452 -0.44 -9.76 12.25
C THR A 452 -0.51 -10.51 13.58
N HIS A 453 -0.43 -9.79 14.71
CA HIS A 453 -0.51 -10.36 16.06
C HIS A 453 -1.89 -10.97 16.41
N ASP A 454 -2.81 -11.12 15.45
CA ASP A 454 -4.21 -11.48 15.71
C ASP A 454 -4.64 -12.87 15.29
N VAL A 455 -3.85 -13.58 14.48
CA VAL A 455 -4.27 -14.90 14.00
C VAL A 455 -3.28 -15.94 14.49
N LEU A 456 -3.62 -16.60 15.60
CA LEU A 456 -2.99 -17.84 16.08
C LEU A 456 -3.30 -19.02 15.14
N MET A 457 -3.22 -18.81 13.83
CA MET A 457 -3.21 -19.87 12.84
C MET A 457 -1.75 -20.11 12.46
N PRO A 458 -1.28 -21.36 12.41
CA PRO A 458 -0.01 -21.68 11.77
C PRO A 458 -0.17 -21.53 10.26
N ARG A 459 -0.27 -20.28 9.78
CA ARG A 459 0.08 -19.95 8.41
C ARG A 459 1.61 -20.07 8.34
N GLU A 460 2.15 -20.63 7.26
CA GLU A 460 3.55 -20.37 6.94
C GLU A 460 3.74 -18.84 6.98
N ARG A 461 4.84 -18.37 7.58
CA ARG A 461 5.06 -16.92 7.85
C ARG A 461 4.98 -16.05 6.58
N VAL A 462 5.01 -16.67 5.41
CA VAL A 462 4.93 -16.08 4.07
C VAL A 462 4.00 -16.95 3.24
N GLN A 463 3.06 -16.33 2.53
CA GLN A 463 2.24 -17.01 1.52
C GLN A 463 2.52 -16.34 0.18
N PHE A 464 3.05 -17.07 -0.79
CA PHE A 464 3.32 -16.52 -2.13
C PHE A 464 2.01 -16.47 -2.92
N THR A 465 1.15 -15.52 -2.56
CA THR A 465 -0.21 -15.40 -3.06
C THR A 465 -0.24 -14.82 -4.47
N PHE A 466 -1.17 -15.31 -5.29
CA PHE A 466 -1.36 -14.79 -6.63
C PHE A 466 -2.80 -15.04 -7.09
N LEU A 467 -3.29 -14.18 -7.97
CA LEU A 467 -4.54 -14.40 -8.68
C LEU A 467 -4.26 -15.13 -9.98
N ARG A 468 -4.96 -16.24 -10.22
CA ARG A 468 -5.00 -16.91 -11.51
C ARG A 468 -6.30 -16.58 -12.21
N VAL A 469 -6.25 -16.11 -13.45
CA VAL A 469 -7.42 -15.85 -14.30
C VAL A 469 -7.37 -16.71 -15.56
N ARG A 470 -8.38 -17.56 -15.75
CA ARG A 470 -8.55 -18.43 -16.92
C ARG A 470 -9.96 -18.26 -17.47
N GLY A 471 -10.10 -17.90 -18.74
CA GLY A 471 -11.40 -17.49 -19.28
C GLY A 471 -12.01 -16.35 -18.45
N HIS A 472 -13.26 -16.51 -18.01
CA HIS A 472 -13.98 -15.55 -17.15
C HIS A 472 -13.97 -15.95 -15.66
N GLU A 473 -13.07 -16.85 -15.28
CA GLU A 473 -12.93 -17.34 -13.92
C GLU A 473 -11.61 -16.89 -13.31
N ALA A 474 -11.64 -16.66 -12.00
CA ALA A 474 -10.46 -16.27 -11.25
C ALA A 474 -10.40 -17.03 -9.92
N GLU A 475 -9.18 -17.36 -9.50
CA GLU A 475 -8.91 -18.09 -8.27
C GLU A 475 -7.75 -17.41 -7.54
N LEU A 476 -7.96 -17.11 -6.25
CA LEU A 476 -6.92 -16.61 -5.38
C LEU A 476 -6.19 -17.79 -4.73
N LEU A 477 -4.92 -17.94 -5.10
CA LEU A 477 -4.09 -19.10 -4.78
C LEU A 477 -2.84 -18.66 -4.03
N TYR A 478 -2.19 -19.59 -3.35
CA TYR A 478 -0.81 -19.44 -2.90
C TYR A 478 0.05 -20.54 -3.49
N TRP A 479 1.30 -20.20 -3.75
CA TRP A 479 2.35 -21.13 -4.16
C TRP A 479 3.34 -21.33 -3.01
N SER A 480 4.01 -22.48 -2.99
CA SER A 480 5.10 -22.76 -2.05
C SER A 480 6.12 -23.69 -2.75
N PRO A 481 7.43 -23.42 -2.65
CA PRO A 481 8.46 -24.23 -3.29
C PRO A 481 8.37 -25.71 -2.92
N GLY A 482 8.01 -26.01 -1.66
CA GLY A 482 7.94 -27.39 -1.15
C GLY A 482 6.72 -28.19 -1.64
N ARG A 483 5.70 -27.53 -2.20
CA ARG A 483 4.44 -28.20 -2.58
C ARG A 483 4.44 -28.70 -4.03
N GLY A 484 5.20 -28.09 -4.93
CA GLY A 484 5.21 -28.42 -6.37
C GLY A 484 3.89 -28.11 -7.10
N SER A 485 2.86 -27.61 -6.40
CA SER A 485 1.57 -27.18 -6.94
C SER A 485 1.02 -25.99 -6.13
N SER A 486 0.18 -25.16 -6.75
CA SER A 486 -0.55 -24.12 -6.04
C SER A 486 -1.74 -24.68 -5.25
N ALA A 487 -2.23 -23.91 -4.29
CA ALA A 487 -3.45 -24.23 -3.55
C ALA A 487 -4.26 -22.99 -3.22
N PRO A 488 -5.55 -23.13 -2.88
CA PRO A 488 -6.38 -21.99 -2.52
C PRO A 488 -5.91 -21.28 -1.26
N VAL A 489 -5.97 -19.94 -1.26
CA VAL A 489 -5.67 -19.13 -0.07
C VAL A 489 -6.69 -19.43 1.04
N ILE A 490 -6.21 -19.67 2.26
CA ILE A 490 -7.10 -19.91 3.40
C ILE A 490 -7.73 -18.58 3.85
N LEU A 491 -8.97 -18.36 3.45
CA LEU A 491 -9.78 -17.23 3.89
C LEU A 491 -10.60 -17.64 5.11
N LEU A 492 -10.57 -16.82 6.15
CA LEU A 492 -11.41 -17.01 7.32
C LEU A 492 -12.74 -16.28 7.08
N ASP A 493 -13.84 -16.88 7.54
CA ASP A 493 -15.12 -16.18 7.57
C ASP A 493 -14.95 -14.90 8.40
N GLU A 494 -15.00 -13.75 7.73
CA GLU A 494 -15.27 -12.50 8.44
C GLU A 494 -16.60 -12.70 9.18
N ARG A 495 -16.80 -12.08 10.35
CA ARG A 495 -18.10 -12.09 11.07
C ARG A 495 -19.19 -11.31 10.31
N ASN A 496 -19.24 -11.42 8.99
CA ASN A 496 -20.11 -10.72 8.06
C ASN A 496 -20.67 -11.72 7.02
N PRO A 497 -21.99 -12.01 7.04
CA PRO A 497 -22.63 -13.09 6.29
C PRO A 497 -22.64 -12.93 4.75
N LYS A 498 -21.94 -11.94 4.19
CA LYS A 498 -21.77 -11.74 2.74
C LYS A 498 -20.47 -12.32 2.19
N ALA A 499 -19.58 -12.79 3.06
CA ALA A 499 -18.44 -13.63 2.68
C ALA A 499 -18.96 -15.06 2.47
N GLU A 500 -19.68 -15.33 1.39
CA GLU A 500 -20.10 -16.71 1.10
C GLU A 500 -18.95 -17.54 0.54
N PRO A 501 -18.86 -18.84 0.91
CA PRO A 501 -17.80 -19.72 0.50
C PRO A 501 -18.06 -20.28 -0.90
N ARG A 502 -16.98 -20.36 -1.67
CA ARG A 502 -16.73 -21.15 -2.90
C ARG A 502 -16.75 -20.40 -4.22
N ARG A 503 -15.55 -19.95 -4.60
CA ARG A 503 -14.98 -20.18 -5.94
C ARG A 503 -13.56 -20.76 -5.88
N GLN A 504 -13.13 -21.24 -4.72
CA GLN A 504 -11.86 -21.94 -4.54
C GLN A 504 -12.09 -23.43 -4.80
N GLY A 505 -11.92 -23.86 -6.06
CA GLY A 505 -11.89 -25.26 -6.45
C GLY A 505 -13.19 -25.82 -7.03
N ALA A 506 -13.04 -26.31 -8.27
CA ALA A 506 -13.96 -27.03 -9.17
C ALA A 506 -15.01 -26.17 -9.92
N PRO A 507 -15.08 -26.27 -11.26
CA PRO A 507 -16.21 -25.75 -12.02
C PRO A 507 -17.48 -26.50 -11.59
N GLU A 508 -18.63 -25.82 -11.63
CA GLU A 508 -19.90 -26.51 -11.43
C GLU A 508 -20.01 -27.68 -12.43
N PRO A 509 -20.40 -28.88 -11.99
CA PRO A 509 -20.75 -29.93 -12.93
C PRO A 509 -21.93 -29.43 -13.78
N VAL A 510 -21.74 -29.50 -15.10
CA VAL A 510 -22.72 -29.17 -16.14
C VAL A 510 -24.00 -29.96 -15.95
#